data_AF-A0A1H8P023-F1
#
_entry.id   AF-A0A1H8P023-F1
#
_cell.length_a   1.000
_cell.length_b   1.000
_cell.length_c   1.000
_cell.angle_alpha   90.00
_cell.angle_beta   90.00
_cell.angle_gamma   90.00
#
_symmetry.space_group_name_H-M   'P 1'
#
loop_
_entity.id
_entity.type
_entity.pdbx_description
1 polymer ?
#
loop_
_entity_poly.entity_id
_entity_poly.type
_entity_poly.pdbx_seq_one_letter_code
_entity_poly.pdbx_strand_id
1 'polypeptide(L)'
;MRNLSGQDGAPEGGRAFEGGKVVAFRRRERPGPIEHELAPSPRVAAARRDQRSLMDTVYEAGSLPVAAGDRETKLLASRLLVYGFLTIDEVGEDGATRRLRPSEAVRAGRERPWRLSRASRGVSLSVPIPAVDGFLFEMA
;
A
#
# COMPACT_ATOMS: atom_id res chain seq x y z
N MET A 1 -36.28 14.65 -68.66
CA MET A 1 -35.31 15.62 -69.24
C MET A 1 -34.63 16.32 -68.07
N ARG A 2 -33.47 15.85 -67.57
CA ARG A 2 -32.07 16.15 -68.01
C ARG A 2 -31.80 17.65 -68.19
N ASN A 3 -30.93 18.20 -67.32
CA ASN A 3 -29.63 18.87 -67.57
C ASN A 3 -29.05 19.19 -66.16
N LEU A 4 -27.97 18.60 -65.61
CA LEU A 4 -26.53 18.56 -65.94
C LEU A 4 -25.89 19.94 -66.18
N SER A 5 -25.15 20.47 -65.19
CA SER A 5 -23.69 20.68 -65.22
C SER A 5 -23.19 21.73 -64.22
N GLY A 6 -22.01 21.48 -63.64
CA GLY A 6 -21.23 22.38 -62.76
C GLY A 6 -20.73 21.63 -61.52
N GLN A 7 -19.89 20.60 -61.66
CA GLN A 7 -18.42 20.60 -61.73
C GLN A 7 -17.68 21.28 -60.55
N ASP A 8 -16.96 20.40 -59.85
CA ASP A 8 -15.57 20.49 -59.39
C ASP A 8 -15.18 21.41 -58.22
N GLY A 9 -14.83 20.72 -57.12
CA GLY A 9 -14.19 21.29 -55.95
C GLY A 9 -13.90 20.24 -54.88
N ALA A 10 -13.07 19.24 -55.20
CA ALA A 10 -12.33 18.51 -54.17
C ALA A 10 -11.07 19.32 -53.82
N PRO A 11 -10.73 19.40 -52.53
CA PRO A 11 -9.36 19.05 -52.20
C PRO A 11 -9.31 17.88 -51.22
N GLU A 12 -8.32 17.04 -51.50
CA GLU A 12 -7.92 15.87 -50.76
C GLU A 12 -7.60 16.15 -49.29
N GLY A 13 -7.58 15.06 -48.51
CA GLY A 13 -6.67 14.98 -47.39
C GLY A 13 -7.31 15.08 -46.01
N GLY A 14 -8.14 14.11 -45.67
CA GLY A 14 -8.49 13.83 -44.29
C GLY A 14 -8.75 12.35 -44.12
N ARG A 15 -7.72 11.58 -43.76
CA ARG A 15 -7.88 10.19 -43.33
C ARG A 15 -8.95 10.18 -42.24
N ALA A 16 -10.12 9.63 -42.57
CA ALA A 16 -11.13 9.30 -41.58
C ALA A 16 -10.50 8.23 -40.69
N PHE A 17 -10.05 8.64 -39.50
CA PHE A 17 -9.69 7.69 -38.45
C PHE A 17 -10.94 6.86 -38.18
N GLU A 18 -10.88 5.60 -38.63
CA GLU A 18 -11.86 4.56 -38.36
C GLU A 18 -12.16 4.59 -36.86
N GLY A 19 -13.40 4.97 -36.56
CA GLY A 19 -13.85 5.23 -35.20
C GLY A 19 -13.61 4.03 -34.31
N GLY A 20 -12.55 4.09 -33.51
CA GLY A 20 -12.32 3.15 -32.44
C GLY A 20 -13.58 3.09 -31.58
N LYS A 21 -14.10 1.87 -31.38
CA LYS A 21 -15.30 1.60 -30.57
C LYS A 21 -15.18 2.32 -29.22
N VAL A 22 -15.85 3.47 -29.09
CA VAL A 22 -15.92 4.21 -27.83
C VAL A 22 -16.82 3.41 -26.91
N VAL A 23 -16.22 2.69 -25.95
CA VAL A 23 -16.98 2.05 -24.89
C VAL A 23 -17.42 3.16 -23.94
N ALA A 24 -18.68 3.57 -24.05
CA ALA A 24 -19.28 4.47 -23.07
C ALA A 24 -19.16 3.82 -21.69
N PHE A 25 -18.42 4.47 -20.79
CA PHE A 25 -18.44 4.14 -19.38
C PHE A 25 -19.88 4.35 -18.91
N ARG A 26 -20.62 3.26 -18.72
CA ARG A 26 -21.89 3.31 -18.02
C ARG A 26 -21.60 3.93 -16.66
N ARG A 27 -22.03 5.18 -16.47
CA ARG A 27 -22.08 5.81 -15.17
C ARG A 27 -22.98 4.91 -14.33
N ARG A 28 -22.39 4.05 -13.49
CA ARG A 28 -23.13 3.42 -12.41
C ARG A 28 -23.90 4.53 -11.72
N GLU A 29 -25.20 4.34 -11.54
CA GLU A 29 -26.04 5.26 -10.80
C GLU A 29 -25.31 5.69 -9.53
N ARG A 30 -25.30 6.99 -9.29
CA ARG A 30 -24.72 7.58 -8.09
C ARG A 30 -25.39 6.87 -6.91
N PRO A 31 -24.64 6.18 -6.03
CA PRO A 31 -25.26 5.59 -4.85
C PRO A 31 -26.03 6.70 -4.13
N GLY A 32 -27.23 6.36 -3.67
CA GLY A 32 -28.08 7.27 -2.90
C GLY A 32 -27.34 7.84 -1.69
N PRO A 33 -27.94 8.81 -0.97
CA PRO A 33 -27.32 9.41 0.20
C PRO A 33 -26.84 8.30 1.14
N ILE A 34 -25.54 8.30 1.46
CA ILE A 34 -24.99 7.37 2.43
C ILE A 34 -25.55 7.83 3.77
N GLU A 35 -26.58 7.15 4.27
CA GLU A 35 -27.10 7.40 5.61
C GLU A 35 -25.95 7.19 6.61
N HIS A 36 -25.49 8.30 7.20
CA HIS A 36 -24.44 8.33 8.20
C HIS A 36 -24.99 7.88 9.56
N GLU A 37 -25.49 6.65 9.64
CA GLU A 37 -25.92 6.06 10.91
C GLU A 37 -25.51 4.59 11.01
N LEU A 38 -24.21 4.31 10.91
CA LEU A 38 -23.69 3.00 11.29
C LEU A 38 -22.47 3.15 12.17
N ALA A 39 -22.66 2.95 13.47
CA ALA A 39 -21.56 2.63 14.37
C ALA A 39 -20.69 1.51 13.74
N PRO A 40 -19.36 1.57 13.91
CA PRO A 40 -18.49 0.56 13.33
C PRO A 40 -18.90 -0.83 13.81
N SER A 41 -18.88 -1.82 12.91
CA SER A 41 -19.18 -3.20 13.30
C SER A 41 -18.31 -3.62 14.49
N PRO A 42 -18.81 -4.52 15.38
CA PRO A 42 -18.07 -4.95 16.56
C PRO A 42 -16.64 -5.41 16.26
N ARG A 43 -16.43 -6.08 15.12
CA ARG A 43 -15.12 -6.54 14.65
C ARG A 43 -14.16 -5.37 14.34
N VAL A 44 -14.66 -4.32 13.70
CA VAL A 44 -13.87 -3.12 13.41
C VAL A 44 -13.53 -2.37 14.70
N ALA A 45 -14.47 -2.31 15.65
CA ALA A 45 -14.24 -1.69 16.95
C ALA A 45 -13.18 -2.46 17.77
N ALA A 46 -13.23 -3.79 17.77
CA ALA A 46 -12.22 -4.65 18.40
C ALA A 46 -10.83 -4.41 17.81
N ALA A 47 -10.68 -4.50 16.48
CA ALA A 47 -9.40 -4.28 15.81
C ALA A 47 -8.80 -2.89 16.09
N ARG A 48 -9.63 -1.84 16.22
CA ARG A 48 -9.18 -0.50 16.62
C ARG A 48 -8.70 -0.45 18.07
N ARG A 49 -9.35 -1.20 18.97
CA ARG A 49 -8.90 -1.34 20.36
C ARG A 49 -7.57 -2.07 20.43
N ASP A 50 -7.41 -3.17 19.71
CA ASP A 50 -6.17 -3.95 19.70
C ASP A 50 -5.00 -3.10 19.16
N GLN A 51 -5.25 -2.35 18.07
CA GLN A 51 -4.30 -1.39 17.53
C GLN A 51 -3.88 -0.34 18.55
N ARG A 52 -4.85 0.27 19.24
CA ARG A 52 -4.59 1.29 20.26
C ARG A 52 -3.81 0.70 21.43
N SER A 53 -4.24 -0.44 21.95
CA SER A 53 -3.58 -1.13 23.06
C SER A 53 -2.12 -1.43 22.74
N LEU A 54 -1.83 -1.97 21.55
CA LEU A 54 -0.46 -2.26 21.15
C LEU A 54 0.39 -0.98 21.02
N MET A 55 -0.18 0.08 20.45
CA MET A 55 0.49 1.38 20.39
C MET A 55 0.78 1.91 21.78
N ASP A 56 -0.21 1.95 22.67
CA ASP A 56 -0.07 2.49 24.03
C ASP A 56 1.04 1.73 24.78
N THR A 57 1.06 0.40 24.71
CA THR A 57 2.12 -0.41 25.32
C THR A 57 3.52 -0.07 24.79
N VAL A 58 3.71 0.06 23.48
CA VAL A 58 5.03 0.41 22.91
C VAL A 58 5.41 1.87 23.22
N TYR A 59 4.42 2.77 23.16
CA TYR A 59 4.61 4.19 23.45
C TYR A 59 4.74 4.50 24.94
N GLU A 60 4.42 3.58 25.83
CA GLU A 60 4.71 3.65 27.25
C GLU A 60 6.05 2.96 27.57
N ALA A 61 6.23 1.72 27.14
CA ALA A 61 7.42 0.91 27.45
C ALA A 61 8.68 1.31 26.66
N GLY A 62 8.54 2.01 25.53
CA GLY A 62 9.66 2.37 24.65
C GLY A 62 10.00 1.29 23.64
N SER A 63 9.97 0.02 24.07
CA SER A 63 10.07 -1.15 23.19
C SER A 63 9.25 -2.32 23.73
N LEU A 64 8.84 -3.24 22.85
CA LEU A 64 8.08 -4.43 23.20
C LEU A 64 8.64 -5.66 22.47
N PRO A 65 9.13 -6.70 23.17
CA PRO A 65 9.47 -7.96 22.53
C PRO A 65 8.20 -8.72 22.11
N VAL A 66 8.26 -9.36 20.95
CA VAL A 66 7.16 -10.17 20.38
C VAL A 66 7.72 -11.53 20.01
N ALA A 67 7.09 -12.58 20.53
CA ALA A 67 7.51 -13.96 20.30
C ALA A 67 7.39 -14.35 18.82
N ALA A 68 8.21 -15.32 18.38
CA ALA A 68 8.20 -15.78 16.99
C ALA A 68 6.81 -16.29 16.54
N GLY A 69 6.11 -16.98 17.43
CA GLY A 69 4.79 -17.57 17.20
C GLY A 69 3.59 -16.63 17.41
N ASP A 70 3.79 -15.41 17.92
CA ASP A 70 2.69 -14.45 18.12
C ASP A 70 2.31 -13.77 16.80
N ARG A 71 1.59 -14.53 15.98
CA ARG A 71 1.19 -14.11 14.64
C ARG A 71 0.22 -12.93 14.66
N GLU A 72 -0.65 -12.86 15.66
CA GLU A 72 -1.66 -11.82 15.76
C GLU A 72 -1.01 -10.46 16.00
N THR A 73 -0.14 -10.37 17.00
CA THR A 73 0.63 -9.15 17.29
C THR A 73 1.52 -8.78 16.10
N LYS A 74 2.16 -9.77 15.45
CA LYS A 74 3.01 -9.52 14.27
C LYS A 74 2.24 -8.96 13.07
N LEU A 75 1.02 -9.44 12.81
CA LEU A 75 0.17 -8.89 11.74
C LEU A 75 -0.22 -7.44 12.04
N LEU A 76 -0.61 -7.16 13.28
CA LEU A 76 -0.96 -5.83 13.72
C LEU A 76 0.25 -4.87 13.66
N ALA A 77 1.40 -5.30 14.16
CA ALA A 77 2.65 -4.56 14.11
C ALA A 77 3.09 -4.27 12.67
N SER A 78 2.99 -5.24 11.77
CA SER A 78 3.33 -5.06 10.34
C SER A 78 2.47 -3.97 9.69
N ARG A 79 1.18 -3.93 10.04
CA ARG A 79 0.27 -2.87 9.57
C ARG A 79 0.67 -1.50 10.13
N LEU A 80 0.99 -1.44 11.42
CA LEU A 80 1.45 -0.21 12.07
C LEU A 80 2.79 0.30 11.54
N LEU A 81 3.67 -0.61 11.12
CA LEU A 81 4.91 -0.28 10.41
C LEU A 81 4.64 0.36 9.04
N VAL A 82 3.70 -0.18 8.25
CA VAL A 82 3.27 0.41 6.98
C VAL A 82 2.73 1.84 7.18
N TYR A 83 1.98 2.05 8.26
CA TYR A 83 1.49 3.38 8.62
C TYR A 83 2.56 4.32 9.19
N GLY A 84 3.75 3.80 9.53
CA GLY A 84 4.84 4.59 10.08
C GLY A 84 4.70 4.92 11.57
N PHE A 85 3.85 4.20 12.30
CA PHE A 85 3.67 4.42 13.75
C PHE A 85 4.68 3.66 14.60
N LEU A 86 5.19 2.54 14.10
CA LEU A 86 6.14 1.70 14.80
C LEU A 86 7.31 1.36 13.88
N THR A 87 8.42 0.98 14.51
CA THR A 87 9.55 0.34 13.84
C THR A 87 9.68 -1.09 14.36
N ILE A 88 10.13 -2.01 13.50
CA ILE A 88 10.25 -3.44 13.84
C ILE A 88 11.69 -3.87 13.60
N ASP A 89 12.30 -4.45 14.63
CA ASP A 89 13.58 -5.16 14.50
C ASP A 89 13.34 -6.66 14.67
N GLU A 90 13.87 -7.46 13.76
CA GLU A 90 13.99 -8.90 13.94
C GLU A 90 15.16 -9.21 14.85
N VAL A 91 14.97 -10.15 15.78
CA VAL A 91 16.00 -10.58 16.73
C VAL A 91 16.58 -11.91 16.25
N GLY A 92 17.88 -11.92 15.96
CA GLY A 92 18.65 -13.11 15.63
C GLY A 92 18.84 -14.04 16.83
N GLU A 93 19.29 -15.27 16.57
CA GLU A 93 19.62 -16.24 17.64
C GLU A 93 20.81 -15.81 18.51
N ASP A 94 21.69 -15.00 17.94
CA ASP A 94 22.83 -14.36 18.59
C ASP A 94 22.44 -13.09 19.39
N GLY A 95 21.15 -12.72 19.37
CA GLY A 95 20.64 -11.51 19.99
C GLY A 95 20.85 -10.23 19.17
N ALA A 96 21.47 -10.32 17.98
CA ALA A 96 21.61 -9.18 17.08
C ALA A 96 20.22 -8.73 16.58
N THR A 97 20.05 -7.43 16.38
CA THR A 97 18.79 -6.86 15.90
C THR A 97 18.94 -6.31 14.48
N ARG A 98 17.99 -6.65 13.60
CA ARG A 98 17.94 -6.18 12.21
C ARG A 98 16.63 -5.48 11.93
N ARG A 99 16.69 -4.22 11.50
CA ARG A 99 15.50 -3.44 11.12
C ARG A 99 14.81 -4.08 9.90
N LEU A 100 13.51 -4.32 10.03
CA LEU A 100 12.66 -4.80 8.94
C LEU A 100 12.01 -3.65 8.18
N ARG A 101 12.03 -3.75 6.84
CA ARG A 101 11.17 -2.93 5.97
C ARG A 101 9.72 -3.45 6.02
N PRO A 102 8.73 -2.63 5.61
CA PRO A 102 7.33 -3.08 5.57
C PRO A 102 7.11 -4.37 4.76
N SER A 103 7.77 -4.52 3.61
CA SER A 103 7.67 -5.72 2.77
C SER A 103 8.28 -6.96 3.43
N GLU A 104 9.33 -6.78 4.22
CA GLU A 104 9.98 -7.85 4.96
C GLU A 104 9.15 -8.28 6.16
N ALA A 105 8.59 -7.34 6.93
CA ALA A 105 7.74 -7.66 8.08
C ALA A 105 6.53 -8.53 7.68
N VAL A 106 5.91 -8.24 6.54
CA VAL A 106 4.79 -9.04 6.01
C VAL A 106 5.22 -10.48 5.66
N ARG A 107 6.46 -10.69 5.24
CA ARG A 107 7.00 -12.01 4.84
C ARG A 107 7.64 -12.79 5.99
N ALA A 108 8.39 -12.11 6.86
CA ALA A 108 9.19 -12.67 7.95
C ALA A 108 8.37 -13.10 9.17
N GLY A 109 7.04 -12.92 9.13
CA GLY A 109 6.13 -13.01 10.27
C GLY A 109 6.04 -14.34 11.03
N ARG A 110 6.91 -15.33 10.81
CA ARG A 110 6.80 -16.67 11.43
C ARG A 110 8.06 -17.22 12.08
N GLU A 111 9.25 -16.77 11.70
CA GLU A 111 10.46 -17.55 12.02
C GLU A 111 11.25 -17.01 13.21
N ARG A 112 11.33 -15.69 13.38
CA ARG A 112 12.17 -15.07 14.42
C ARG A 112 11.38 -14.16 15.37
N PRO A 113 11.80 -14.00 16.64
CA PRO A 113 11.23 -13.00 17.54
C PRO A 113 11.45 -11.59 16.99
N TRP A 114 10.55 -10.67 17.32
CA TRP A 114 10.68 -9.26 16.95
C TRP A 114 10.81 -8.38 18.20
N ARG A 115 11.33 -7.18 17.99
CA ARG A 115 11.29 -6.07 18.92
C ARG A 115 10.59 -4.90 18.24
N LEU A 116 9.48 -4.46 18.81
CA LEU A 116 8.78 -3.27 18.38
C LEU A 116 9.35 -2.07 19.11
N SER A 117 9.51 -0.94 18.43
CA SER A 117 9.94 0.32 19.02
C SER A 117 9.11 1.47 18.48
N ARG A 118 9.01 2.56 19.24
CA ARG A 118 8.32 3.79 18.80
C ARG A 118 8.94 4.31 17.51
N ALA A 119 8.13 4.78 16.58
CA ALA A 119 8.67 5.58 15.48
C ALA A 119 9.05 6.97 16.01
N SER A 120 10.32 7.36 15.89
CA SER A 120 10.75 8.74 16.17
C SER A 120 10.04 9.65 15.16
N ARG A 121 9.40 10.74 15.62
CA ARG A 121 8.82 11.75 14.73
C ARG A 121 9.91 12.24 13.78
N GLY A 122 9.89 11.77 12.53
CA GLY A 122 10.88 12.11 11.50
C GLY A 122 11.61 10.94 10.82
N VAL A 123 11.35 9.67 11.17
CA VAL A 123 12.00 8.54 10.48
C VAL A 123 11.39 8.36 9.08
N SER A 124 12.13 8.90 8.11
CA SER A 124 12.04 8.59 6.69
C SER A 124 11.93 7.07 6.51
N LEU A 125 11.06 6.63 5.60
CA LEU A 125 11.02 5.26 5.05
C LEU A 125 12.31 4.94 4.26
N SER A 126 13.46 5.51 4.66
CA SER A 126 14.73 5.42 3.96
C SER A 126 15.09 3.95 3.89
N VAL A 127 15.07 3.46 2.67
CA VAL A 127 15.55 2.14 2.35
C VAL A 127 17.08 2.26 2.35
N PRO A 128 17.86 1.65 3.28
CA PRO A 128 19.29 1.52 3.03
C PRO A 128 19.49 0.82 1.70
N ILE A 129 20.04 1.54 0.73
CA ILE A 129 20.52 0.98 -0.53
C ILE A 129 21.74 0.14 -0.14
N PRO A 130 21.76 -1.18 -0.40
CA PRO A 130 22.95 -1.99 -0.16
C PRO A 130 24.12 -1.39 -0.95
N ALA A 131 25.31 -1.28 -0.35
CA ALA A 131 26.48 -0.65 -0.97
C ALA A 131 27.02 -1.38 -2.23
N VAL A 132 26.36 -2.47 -2.66
CA VAL A 132 26.74 -3.24 -3.84
C VAL A 132 25.74 -2.93 -4.95
N ASP A 133 25.92 -1.76 -5.57
CA ASP A 133 25.33 -1.45 -6.87
C ASP A 133 26.07 -2.26 -7.94
N GLY A 134 25.39 -3.22 -8.56
CA GLY A 134 26.03 -3.99 -9.63
C GLY A 134 25.14 -4.76 -10.59
N PHE A 135 23.80 -4.73 -10.47
CA PHE A 135 22.97 -5.62 -11.29
C PHE A 135 21.64 -5.05 -11.79
N LEU A 136 21.26 -3.82 -11.44
CA LEU A 136 19.89 -3.36 -11.65
C LEU A 136 19.61 -2.74 -13.03
N PHE A 137 20.63 -2.47 -13.86
CA PHE A 137 20.44 -1.79 -15.15
C PHE A 137 21.30 -2.31 -16.32
N GLU A 138 21.88 -3.51 -16.26
CA GLU A 138 22.40 -4.11 -17.50
C GLU A 138 21.23 -4.68 -18.32
N MET A 139 20.69 -3.84 -19.20
CA MET A 139 20.01 -4.31 -20.41
C MET A 139 21.08 -4.64 -21.44
N ALA A 140 21.16 -5.93 -21.79
CA ALA A 140 21.89 -6.43 -22.95
C ALA A 140 21.24 -5.97 -24.26
#